data_AF-A0A1M5X365-F1
#
_entry.id   AF-A0A1M5X365-F1
#
_cell.length_a   1.000
_cell.length_b   1.000
_cell.length_c   1.000
_cell.angle_alpha   90.00
_cell.angle_beta   90.00
_cell.angle_gamma   90.00
#
_symmetry.space_group_name_H-M   'P 1'
#
loop_
_entity.id
_entity.type
_entity.pdbx_description
1 polymer ?
#
loop_
_entity_poly.entity_id
_entity_poly.type
_entity_poly.pdbx_seq_one_letter_code
_entity_poly.pdbx_strand_id
1 'polypeptide(L)'
;MALTYIDDLFMLQVRLFRLAQVRWNKNPKECEAIFNKYDINSYIETCYEEYHVQGDDANFDDIENYLTNKGWTLCRQKMNVSKYDYTMQLLAAMASINLARQQKISKTKAFFKFMKSQTGEMLFDESTDMWMNGPDYIADEYRREMLGKRKHRSTT
;
A
#
# COMPACT_ATOMS: atom_id res chain seq x y z
N MET A 1 15.77 10.34 11.98
CA MET A 1 14.41 10.74 12.39
C MET A 1 13.80 9.52 13.04
N ALA A 2 13.40 9.59 14.32
CA ALA A 2 12.69 8.46 14.94
C ALA A 2 11.33 8.29 14.27
N LEU A 3 10.94 7.06 13.97
CA LEU A 3 9.61 6.75 13.45
C LEU A 3 8.59 7.10 14.53
N THR A 4 7.57 7.87 14.17
CA THR A 4 6.44 8.14 15.08
C THR A 4 5.47 6.97 15.05
N TYR A 5 4.63 6.83 16.08
CA TYR A 5 3.48 5.91 16.08
C TYR A 5 2.65 6.01 14.79
N ILE A 6 2.41 7.24 14.31
CA ILE A 6 1.63 7.50 13.09
C ILE A 6 2.37 7.03 11.83
N ASP A 7 3.71 7.06 11.83
CA ASP A 7 4.49 6.50 10.73
C ASP A 7 4.49 4.97 10.77
N ASP A 8 4.59 4.38 11.95
CA ASP A 8 4.58 2.91 12.12
C ASP A 8 3.22 2.30 11.76
N LEU A 9 2.12 2.85 12.28
CA LEU A 9 0.76 2.47 11.90
C LEU A 9 0.56 2.55 10.38
N PHE A 10 1.06 3.61 9.75
CA PHE A 10 0.93 3.77 8.30
C PHE A 10 1.75 2.72 7.53
N MET A 11 2.97 2.38 7.97
CA MET A 11 3.77 1.32 7.36
C MET A 11 3.10 -0.04 7.50
N LEU A 12 2.50 -0.33 8.66
CA LEU A 12 1.69 -1.52 8.89
C LEU A 12 0.49 -1.58 7.94
N GLN A 13 -0.25 -0.48 7.77
CA GLN A 13 -1.36 -0.40 6.81
C GLN A 13 -0.91 -0.62 5.36
N VAL A 14 0.25 -0.08 4.95
CA VAL A 14 0.82 -0.29 3.61
C VAL A 14 1.19 -1.75 3.39
N ARG A 15 1.84 -2.37 4.37
CA ARG A 15 2.24 -3.79 4.36
C ARG A 15 1.01 -4.69 4.24
N LEU A 16 0.03 -4.50 5.10
CA LEU A 16 -1.21 -5.27 5.08
C LEU A 16 -2.00 -5.01 3.79
N PHE A 17 -2.02 -3.80 3.25
CA PHE A 17 -2.64 -3.56 1.94
C PHE A 17 -1.96 -4.35 0.82
N ARG A 18 -0.62 -4.36 0.75
CA ARG A 18 0.11 -5.10 -0.29
C ARG A 18 -0.15 -6.60 -0.19
N LEU A 19 -0.08 -7.15 1.01
CA LEU A 19 -0.36 -8.57 1.24
C LEU A 19 -1.80 -8.94 0.89
N ALA A 20 -2.76 -8.04 1.12
CA ALA A 20 -4.16 -8.26 0.75
C ALA A 20 -4.33 -8.38 -0.76
N GLN A 21 -3.61 -7.56 -1.54
CA GLN A 21 -3.59 -7.68 -3.00
C GLN A 21 -3.13 -9.07 -3.46
N VAL A 22 -2.08 -9.61 -2.83
CA VAL A 22 -1.53 -10.92 -3.16
C VAL A 22 -2.47 -12.03 -2.69
N ARG A 23 -2.88 -12.02 -1.42
CA ARG A 23 -3.68 -13.07 -0.78
C ARG A 23 -5.08 -13.19 -1.36
N TRP A 24 -5.67 -12.07 -1.79
CA TRP A 24 -7.01 -12.02 -2.39
C TRP A 24 -7.02 -11.92 -3.91
N ASN A 25 -5.82 -11.83 -4.53
CA ASN A 25 -5.62 -11.58 -5.96
C ASN A 25 -6.51 -10.45 -6.47
N LYS A 26 -6.22 -9.28 -5.92
CA LYS A 26 -6.91 -8.03 -6.21
C LYS A 26 -5.88 -7.02 -6.66
N ASN A 27 -6.18 -6.35 -7.77
CA ASN A 27 -5.38 -5.21 -8.17
C ASN A 27 -5.57 -4.06 -7.16
N PRO A 28 -4.72 -3.01 -7.19
CA PRO A 28 -4.79 -1.91 -6.22
C PRO A 28 -6.18 -1.27 -6.12
N LYS A 29 -6.89 -1.11 -7.23
CA LYS A 29 -8.22 -0.48 -7.27
C LYS A 29 -9.28 -1.35 -6.60
N GLU A 30 -9.26 -2.64 -6.86
CA GLU A 30 -10.19 -3.60 -6.24
C GLU A 30 -9.92 -3.73 -4.74
N CYS A 31 -8.65 -3.79 -4.34
CA CYS A 31 -8.24 -3.89 -2.94
C CYS A 31 -8.62 -2.61 -2.16
N GLU A 32 -8.38 -1.42 -2.73
CA GLU A 32 -8.82 -0.14 -2.16
C GLU A 32 -10.34 -0.10 -1.97
N ALA A 33 -11.12 -0.64 -2.91
CA ALA A 33 -12.58 -0.69 -2.77
C ALA A 33 -13.02 -1.54 -1.57
N ILE A 34 -12.33 -2.66 -1.30
CA ILE A 34 -12.58 -3.51 -0.12
C ILE A 34 -12.18 -2.76 1.16
N PHE A 35 -10.96 -2.19 1.20
CA PHE A 35 -10.46 -1.44 2.35
C PHE A 35 -11.39 -0.29 2.74
N ASN A 36 -11.89 0.45 1.75
CA ASN A 36 -12.82 1.56 1.98
C ASN A 36 -14.22 1.08 2.39
N LYS A 37 -14.76 0.04 1.73
CA LYS A 37 -16.11 -0.48 2.02
C LYS A 37 -16.24 -1.00 3.46
N TYR A 38 -15.19 -1.65 3.96
CA TYR A 38 -15.19 -2.28 5.28
C TYR A 38 -14.40 -1.50 6.33
N ASP A 39 -13.89 -0.32 6.00
CA ASP A 39 -13.12 0.54 6.91
C ASP A 39 -11.93 -0.18 7.58
N ILE A 40 -11.18 -0.94 6.77
CA ILE A 40 -10.10 -1.82 7.28
C ILE A 40 -8.97 -1.02 7.92
N ASN A 41 -8.63 0.16 7.41
CA ASN A 41 -7.56 0.98 7.98
C ASN A 41 -7.86 1.42 9.41
N SER A 42 -9.12 1.79 9.71
CA SER A 42 -9.56 2.16 11.05
C SER A 42 -9.62 0.93 11.98
N TYR A 43 -9.97 -0.24 11.43
CA TYR A 43 -9.88 -1.50 12.16
C TYR A 43 -8.43 -1.84 12.54
N ILE A 44 -7.49 -1.73 11.60
CA ILE A 44 -6.05 -1.91 11.86
C ILE A 44 -5.55 -0.93 12.94
N GLU A 45 -6.00 0.33 12.91
CA GLU A 45 -5.65 1.32 13.94
C GLU A 45 -6.18 0.92 15.32
N THR A 46 -7.40 0.39 15.39
CA THR A 46 -7.98 -0.13 16.65
C THR A 46 -7.20 -1.31 17.20
N CYS A 47 -6.68 -2.19 16.32
CA CYS A 47 -5.92 -3.39 16.67
C CYS A 47 -4.40 -3.16 16.73
N TYR A 48 -3.93 -1.91 16.65
CA TYR A 48 -2.51 -1.61 16.45
C TYR A 48 -1.60 -2.25 17.52
N GLU A 49 -2.00 -2.18 18.81
CA GLU A 49 -1.20 -2.70 19.93
C GLU A 49 -0.89 -4.19 19.80
N GLU A 50 -1.76 -4.95 19.13
CA GLU A 50 -1.56 -6.37 18.85
C GLU A 50 -0.86 -6.57 17.50
N TYR A 51 -1.28 -5.84 16.47
CA TYR A 51 -0.81 -6.06 15.11
C TYR A 51 0.67 -5.68 14.91
N HIS A 52 1.18 -4.69 15.66
CA HIS A 52 2.57 -4.26 15.55
C HIS A 52 3.58 -5.26 16.17
N VAL A 53 3.10 -6.20 16.99
CA VAL A 53 3.93 -7.24 17.63
C VAL A 53 3.67 -8.65 17.09
N GLN A 54 2.68 -8.82 16.21
CA GLN A 54 2.29 -10.10 15.62
C GLN A 54 2.81 -10.27 14.19
N GLY A 55 2.81 -11.53 13.73
CA GLY A 55 3.16 -11.87 12.35
C GLY A 55 2.04 -11.52 11.38
N ASP A 56 2.40 -11.26 10.13
CA ASP A 56 1.46 -10.87 9.06
C ASP A 56 0.31 -11.87 8.89
N ASP A 57 0.57 -13.18 8.99
CA ASP A 57 -0.47 -14.21 8.86
C ASP A 57 -1.53 -14.13 9.97
N ALA A 58 -1.13 -13.85 11.21
CA ALA A 58 -2.05 -13.69 12.33
C ALA A 58 -2.92 -12.43 12.15
N ASN A 59 -2.28 -11.31 11.77
CA ASN A 59 -2.99 -10.07 11.44
C ASN A 59 -4.01 -10.29 10.32
N PHE A 60 -3.67 -11.08 9.30
CA PHE A 60 -4.57 -11.38 8.20
C PHE A 60 -5.72 -12.28 8.57
N ASP A 61 -5.49 -13.32 9.37
CA ASP A 61 -6.58 -14.18 9.82
C ASP A 61 -7.60 -13.37 10.63
N ASP A 62 -7.17 -12.41 11.43
CA ASP A 62 -8.08 -11.49 12.13
C ASP A 62 -8.82 -10.54 11.18
N ILE A 63 -8.13 -9.89 10.23
CA ILE A 63 -8.79 -9.05 9.20
C ILE A 63 -9.83 -9.86 8.41
N GLU A 64 -9.52 -11.09 8.05
CA GLU A 64 -10.42 -11.96 7.29
C GLU A 64 -11.62 -12.40 8.12
N ASN A 65 -11.45 -12.66 9.43
CA ASN A 65 -12.55 -12.88 10.37
C ASN A 65 -13.44 -11.63 10.51
N TYR A 66 -12.83 -10.44 10.64
CA TYR A 66 -13.54 -9.17 10.66
C TYR A 66 -14.39 -8.97 9.39
N LEU A 67 -13.83 -9.27 8.22
CA LEU A 67 -14.52 -9.13 6.93
C LEU A 67 -15.65 -10.14 6.75
N THR A 68 -15.43 -11.40 7.11
CA THR A 68 -16.45 -12.46 7.01
C THR A 68 -17.63 -12.20 7.95
N ASN A 69 -17.38 -11.69 9.16
CA ASN A 69 -18.41 -11.22 10.09
C ASN A 69 -19.25 -10.06 9.51
N LYS A 70 -18.70 -9.31 8.54
CA LYS A 70 -19.41 -8.26 7.79
C LYS A 70 -19.97 -8.75 6.44
N GLY A 71 -20.04 -10.07 6.23
CA GLY A 71 -20.63 -10.70 5.05
C GLY A 71 -19.74 -10.67 3.80
N TRP A 72 -18.43 -10.46 3.94
CA TRP A 72 -17.51 -10.64 2.82
C TRP A 72 -17.18 -12.12 2.58
N THR A 73 -17.14 -12.54 1.32
CA THR A 73 -16.73 -13.89 0.95
C THR A 73 -15.24 -13.95 0.67
N LEU A 74 -14.54 -14.79 1.42
CA LEU A 74 -13.09 -15.00 1.27
C LEU A 74 -12.76 -15.68 -0.07
N CYS A 75 -11.72 -15.19 -0.71
CA CYS A 75 -11.05 -15.88 -1.80
C CYS A 75 -9.55 -15.87 -1.48
N ARG A 76 -9.03 -16.97 -0.94
CA ARG A 76 -7.62 -17.10 -0.57
C ARG A 76 -6.81 -17.68 -1.73
N GLN A 77 -5.59 -17.18 -1.88
CA GLN A 77 -4.59 -17.75 -2.76
C GLN A 77 -3.33 -18.09 -1.98
N LYS A 78 -2.53 -19.01 -2.51
CA LYS A 78 -1.20 -19.25 -1.97
C LYS A 78 -0.39 -17.97 -2.13
N MET A 79 0.05 -17.40 -1.01
CA MET A 79 0.93 -16.23 -1.04
C MET A 79 2.25 -16.60 -1.69
N ASN A 80 2.60 -15.86 -2.74
CA ASN A 80 3.93 -15.88 -3.34
C ASN A 80 4.42 -14.44 -3.35
N VAL A 81 5.15 -14.08 -2.29
CA VAL A 81 5.72 -12.75 -2.12
C VAL A 81 7.21 -12.80 -2.38
N SER A 82 7.72 -11.75 -3.02
CA SER A 82 9.16 -11.57 -3.24
C SER A 82 9.91 -11.55 -1.90
N LYS A 83 11.16 -12.03 -1.89
CA LYS A 83 12.08 -11.80 -0.76
C LYS A 83 12.36 -10.31 -0.52
N TYR A 84 12.10 -9.46 -1.51
CA TYR A 84 12.24 -8.00 -1.45
C TYR A 84 10.93 -7.27 -1.12
N ASP A 85 9.80 -7.98 -0.97
CA ASP A 85 8.47 -7.35 -0.85
C ASP A 85 8.40 -6.40 0.36
N TYR A 86 9.05 -6.74 1.47
CA TYR A 86 9.15 -5.85 2.64
C TYR A 86 9.88 -4.53 2.32
N THR A 87 10.99 -4.61 1.58
CA THR A 87 11.73 -3.42 1.13
C THR A 87 10.87 -2.58 0.19
N MET A 88 10.18 -3.21 -0.75
CA MET A 88 9.27 -2.53 -1.68
C MET A 88 8.12 -1.84 -0.94
N GLN A 89 7.52 -2.49 0.06
CA GLN A 89 6.46 -1.91 0.90
C GLN A 89 6.98 -0.69 1.69
N LEU A 90 8.16 -0.80 2.29
CA LEU A 90 8.78 0.31 3.03
C LEU A 90 9.04 1.52 2.11
N LEU A 91 9.58 1.27 0.91
CA LEU A 91 9.81 2.28 -0.10
C LEU A 91 8.49 2.92 -0.57
N ALA A 92 7.44 2.12 -0.78
CA ALA A 92 6.10 2.61 -1.11
C ALA A 92 5.55 3.52 -0.01
N ALA A 93 5.71 3.14 1.26
CA ALA A 93 5.28 3.95 2.39
C ALA A 93 6.05 5.28 2.46
N MET A 94 7.38 5.24 2.38
CA MET A 94 8.22 6.45 2.42
C MET A 94 7.96 7.39 1.24
N ALA A 95 7.86 6.85 0.01
CA ALA A 95 7.49 7.62 -1.16
C ALA A 95 6.10 8.27 -0.98
N SER A 96 5.14 7.52 -0.44
CA SER A 96 3.79 8.03 -0.18
C SER A 96 3.76 9.14 0.88
N ILE A 97 4.58 9.05 1.93
CA ILE A 97 4.73 10.12 2.93
C ILE A 97 5.26 11.39 2.25
N ASN A 98 6.26 11.27 1.38
CA ASN A 98 6.81 12.40 0.63
C ASN A 98 5.77 13.03 -0.30
N LEU A 99 5.02 12.20 -1.04
CA LEU A 99 3.95 12.65 -1.91
C LEU A 99 2.81 13.33 -1.15
N ALA A 100 2.43 12.80 0.02
CA ALA A 100 1.41 13.36 0.90
C ALA A 100 1.78 14.75 1.39
N ARG A 101 3.01 14.93 1.89
CA ARG A 101 3.54 16.23 2.35
C ARG A 101 3.48 17.29 1.24
N GLN A 102 3.93 16.94 0.04
CA GLN A 102 3.97 17.89 -1.08
C GLN A 102 2.58 18.24 -1.63
N GLN A 103 1.70 17.25 -1.76
CA GLN A 103 0.34 17.46 -2.29
C GLN A 103 -0.64 17.97 -1.22
N LYS A 104 -0.23 18.05 0.05
CA LYS A 104 -1.08 18.40 1.20
C LYS A 104 -2.34 17.51 1.27
N ILE A 105 -2.14 16.20 1.13
CA ILE A 105 -3.19 15.17 1.26
C ILE A 105 -2.81 14.15 2.33
N SER A 106 -3.74 13.29 2.75
CA SER A 106 -3.43 12.22 3.70
C SER A 106 -2.45 11.19 3.12
N LYS A 107 -1.66 10.56 3.99
CA LYS A 107 -0.71 9.48 3.64
C LYS A 107 -1.43 8.34 2.89
N THR A 108 -2.57 7.89 3.40
CA THR A 108 -3.41 6.85 2.79
C THR A 108 -3.87 7.25 1.38
N LYS A 109 -4.31 8.50 1.17
CA LYS A 109 -4.73 8.97 -0.15
C LYS A 109 -3.57 9.06 -1.14
N ALA A 110 -2.39 9.49 -0.67
CA ALA A 110 -1.18 9.49 -1.49
C ALA A 110 -0.77 8.06 -1.87
N PHE A 111 -0.82 7.14 -0.92
CA PHE A 111 -0.52 5.73 -1.12
C PHE A 111 -1.44 5.06 -2.13
N PHE A 112 -2.76 5.19 -2.01
CA PHE A 112 -3.65 4.59 -3.00
C PHE A 112 -3.45 5.16 -4.40
N LYS A 113 -3.18 6.47 -4.52
CA LYS A 113 -2.82 7.05 -5.82
C LYS A 113 -1.52 6.46 -6.37
N PHE A 114 -0.51 6.29 -5.53
CA PHE A 114 0.77 5.70 -5.88
C PHE A 114 0.61 4.23 -6.31
N MET A 115 -0.10 3.40 -5.55
CA MET A 115 -0.31 1.98 -5.88
C MET A 115 -1.07 1.77 -7.18
N LYS A 116 -1.91 2.73 -7.61
CA LYS A 116 -2.63 2.70 -8.89
C LYS A 116 -1.83 3.26 -10.07
N SER A 117 -0.55 3.60 -9.87
CA SER A 117 0.32 4.20 -10.88
C SER A 117 1.23 3.16 -11.53
N GLN A 118 1.80 3.50 -12.69
CA GLN A 118 2.80 2.67 -13.33
C GLN A 118 4.07 2.58 -12.47
N THR A 119 4.44 3.67 -11.81
CA THR A 119 5.57 3.69 -10.87
C THR A 119 5.35 2.73 -9.70
N GLY A 120 4.12 2.67 -9.18
CA GLY A 120 3.74 1.72 -8.13
C GLY A 120 3.82 0.28 -8.61
N GLU A 121 3.35 0.00 -9.82
CA GLU A 121 3.48 -1.32 -10.45
C GLU A 121 4.95 -1.74 -10.62
N MET A 122 5.78 -0.85 -11.16
CA MET A 122 7.23 -1.08 -11.32
C MET A 122 7.90 -1.38 -9.98
N LEU A 123 7.56 -0.65 -8.91
CA LEU A 123 8.16 -0.89 -7.59
C LEU A 123 7.99 -2.34 -7.12
N PHE A 124 6.88 -3.00 -7.45
CA PHE A 124 6.60 -4.38 -7.05
C PHE A 124 6.90 -5.41 -8.16
N ASP A 125 7.54 -4.99 -9.25
CA ASP A 125 8.06 -5.85 -10.29
C ASP A 125 9.58 -5.96 -10.13
N GLU A 126 10.04 -7.15 -9.69
CA GLU A 126 11.46 -7.44 -9.47
C GLU A 126 12.32 -7.19 -10.72
N SER A 127 11.77 -7.35 -11.92
CA SER A 127 12.53 -7.19 -13.17
C SER A 127 12.91 -5.74 -13.48
N THR A 128 12.31 -4.78 -12.77
CA THR A 128 12.56 -3.35 -12.99
C THR A 128 13.69 -2.80 -12.11
N ASP A 129 14.10 -3.55 -11.09
CA ASP A 129 15.06 -3.10 -10.06
C ASP A 129 14.69 -1.77 -9.38
N MET A 130 13.43 -1.33 -9.47
CA MET A 130 12.98 -0.03 -8.95
C MET A 130 13.21 0.08 -7.43
N TRP A 131 13.11 -1.05 -6.72
CA TRP A 131 13.35 -1.19 -5.28
C TRP A 131 14.82 -1.04 -4.86
N MET A 132 15.76 -1.00 -5.80
CA MET A 132 17.17 -0.69 -5.51
C MET A 132 17.41 0.81 -5.30
N ASN A 133 16.40 1.64 -5.53
CA ASN A 133 16.48 3.10 -5.41
C ASN A 133 15.87 3.60 -4.09
N GLY A 134 16.22 4.85 -3.75
CA GLY A 134 15.64 5.53 -2.59
C GLY A 134 14.19 5.99 -2.79
N PRO A 135 13.45 6.26 -1.71
CA PRO A 135 12.05 6.69 -1.79
C PRO A 135 11.85 8.05 -2.48
N ASP A 136 12.86 8.93 -2.45
CA ASP A 136 12.82 10.21 -3.16
C ASP A 136 12.84 10.03 -4.68
N TYR A 137 13.70 9.13 -5.17
CA TYR A 137 13.75 8.75 -6.59
C TYR A 137 12.42 8.17 -7.05
N ILE A 138 11.85 7.25 -6.27
CA ILE A 138 10.55 6.63 -6.57
C ILE A 138 9.44 7.69 -6.62
N ALA A 139 9.45 8.62 -5.67
CA ALA A 139 8.48 9.71 -5.67
C ALA A 139 8.67 10.65 -6.89
N ASP A 140 9.91 10.88 -7.35
CA ASP A 140 10.20 11.66 -8.55
C ASP A 140 9.72 10.97 -9.83
N GLU A 141 9.90 9.65 -9.96
CA GLU A 141 9.34 8.89 -11.08
C GLU A 141 7.82 8.99 -11.13
N TYR A 142 7.15 8.84 -9.98
CA TYR A 142 5.70 9.04 -9.91
C TYR A 142 5.31 10.46 -10.36
N ARG A 143 6.07 11.49 -9.97
CA ARG A 143 5.80 12.87 -10.42
C ARG A 143 5.97 13.02 -11.93
N ARG A 144 7.02 12.44 -12.51
CA ARG A 144 7.25 12.42 -13.97
C ARG A 144 6.07 11.77 -14.70
N GLU A 145 5.61 10.62 -14.22
CA GLU A 145 4.44 9.92 -14.75
C GLU A 145 3.19 10.83 -14.73
N MET A 146 2.90 11.48 -13.59
CA MET A 146 1.73 12.36 -13.47
C MET A 146 1.81 13.59 -14.37
N LEU A 147 3.00 14.18 -14.55
CA LEU A 147 3.20 15.31 -15.46
C LEU A 147 2.98 14.90 -16.93
N GLY A 148 3.48 13.72 -17.33
CA GLY A 148 3.25 13.16 -18.66
C GLY A 148 1.76 12.97 -18.97
N LYS A 149 1.01 12.38 -18.03
CA LYS A 149 -0.45 12.18 -18.15
C LYS A 149 -1.22 13.49 -18.29
N ARG A 150 -0.79 14.56 -17.61
CA ARG A 150 -1.43 15.89 -17.71
C ARG A 150 -1.21 16.53 -19.08
N LYS A 151 0.01 16.46 -19.63
CA LYS A 151 0.32 16.98 -20.97
C LYS A 151 -0.51 16.30 -22.07
N HIS A 152 -0.69 14.98 -21.97
CA HIS A 152 -1.50 14.22 -22.92
C HIS A 152 -2.99 14.61 -22.86
N ARG A 153 -3.54 14.81 -21.65
CA ARG A 153 -4.94 15.26 -21.47
C ARG A 153 -5.20 16.70 -21.90
N SER A 154 -4.20 17.58 -21.88
CA SER A 154 -4.35 18.97 -22.35
C SER A 154 -4.20 19.13 -23.86
N THR A 155 -3.84 18.06 -24.58
CA THR A 155 -3.62 18.06 -26.04
C THR A 155 -4.63 17.21 -26.81
N THR A 156 -5.60 16.61 -26.11
CA THR A 156 -6.75 15.87 -26.65
C THR A 156 -8.04 16.58 -26.27
#